data_AF-S6BL94-F1
#
_entry.id   AF-S6BL94-F1
#
_cell.length_a   1.000
_cell.length_b   1.000
_cell.length_c   1.000
_cell.angle_alpha   90.00
_cell.angle_beta   90.00
_cell.angle_gamma   90.00
#
_symmetry.space_group_name_H-M   'P 1'
#
loop_
_entity.id
_entity.type
_entity.pdbx_description
1 polymer ?
#
loop_
_entity_poly.entity_id
_entity_poly.type
_entity_poly.pdbx_seq_one_letter_code
_entity_poly.pdbx_strand_id
1 'polypeptide(L)'
;MRTISPRQFVLGFITAISLFVLLHALTWQFAVRQLLQHKNGLVTGDLARLGYISDLVHRRRTHTTLPRRHLEAGDLQDQRVDLLTIGDSFSNGGAGGPNPWNQDFIASGWGWNVLNLRGFPGLHNDMDLVRALLRAGLLQEWGVRYVLLESTQRKIASRYANTPPPHALPSREALIAHYRFGRPRPTQDPLALPDVAWINDGNIKYWWNRIMYHLDDCAFISKACRTRLRTHRFSIGDGRDLLFYRGDLHAISRNNANAVQRMNSRLEVLADELDRQGIGLIVMPVVTKYELYRPDIADGDYPPDPLFPGWRRLSHRFVLVDTQAILRQAIKAGELDTFYIDDSHWTPKASAHVVDALGRLLGDDR
;
A
#
# COMPACT_ATOMS: atom_id res chain seq x y z
N MET A 1 -40.55 -36.61 26.33
CA MET A 1 -39.18 -36.32 25.86
C MET A 1 -38.44 -37.64 25.70
N ARG A 2 -37.93 -37.98 24.50
CA ARG A 2 -37.08 -39.18 24.33
C ARG A 2 -35.72 -38.89 24.97
N THR A 3 -35.32 -39.69 25.94
CA THR A 3 -34.00 -39.61 26.57
C THR A 3 -32.94 -40.18 25.64
N ILE A 4 -31.86 -39.44 25.39
CA ILE A 4 -30.72 -39.90 24.58
C ILE A 4 -29.92 -40.86 25.45
N SER A 5 -29.67 -42.09 24.98
CA SER A 5 -28.82 -43.03 25.72
C SER A 5 -27.37 -42.55 25.75
N PRO A 6 -26.57 -42.90 26.79
CA PRO A 6 -25.16 -42.51 26.86
C PRO A 6 -24.36 -42.92 25.60
N ARG A 7 -24.65 -44.10 25.02
CA ARG A 7 -24.00 -44.56 23.77
C ARG A 7 -24.35 -43.66 22.58
N GLN A 8 -25.63 -43.29 22.43
CA GLN A 8 -26.06 -42.39 21.35
C GLN A 8 -25.46 -40.99 21.52
N PHE A 9 -25.36 -40.50 22.77
CA PHE A 9 -24.71 -39.24 23.06
C PHE A 9 -23.23 -39.26 22.67
N VAL A 10 -22.49 -40.29 23.11
CA VAL A 10 -21.05 -40.44 22.79
C VAL A 10 -20.83 -40.56 21.28
N LEU A 11 -21.65 -41.36 20.58
CA LEU A 11 -21.55 -41.50 19.12
C LEU A 11 -21.84 -40.17 18.41
N GLY A 12 -22.88 -39.45 18.83
CA GLY A 12 -23.21 -38.12 18.30
C GLY A 12 -22.09 -37.12 18.52
N PHE A 13 -21.49 -37.11 19.71
CA PHE A 13 -20.37 -36.25 20.06
C PHE A 13 -19.12 -36.55 19.24
N ILE A 14 -18.73 -37.82 19.12
CA ILE A 14 -17.58 -38.24 18.29
C ILE A 14 -17.82 -37.89 16.83
N THR A 15 -19.04 -38.08 16.33
CA THR A 15 -19.40 -37.71 14.95
C THR A 15 -19.28 -36.21 14.75
N ALA A 16 -19.82 -35.39 15.65
CA ALA A 16 -19.73 -33.94 15.58
C ALA A 16 -18.28 -33.44 15.60
N ILE A 17 -17.44 -33.98 16.49
CA ILE A 17 -16.00 -33.66 16.54
C ILE A 17 -15.30 -34.08 15.25
N SER A 18 -15.59 -35.28 14.74
CA SER A 18 -14.96 -35.80 13.52
C SER A 18 -15.31 -34.93 12.32
N LEU A 19 -16.58 -34.52 12.19
CA LEU A 19 -17.03 -33.60 11.16
C LEU A 19 -16.38 -32.22 11.30
N PHE A 20 -16.28 -31.70 12.53
CA PHE A 20 -15.60 -30.43 12.81
C PHE A 20 -14.12 -30.49 12.39
N VAL A 21 -13.39 -31.51 12.83
CA VAL A 21 -11.99 -31.75 12.47
C VAL A 21 -11.83 -31.89 10.96
N LEU A 22 -12.66 -32.69 10.30
CA LEU A 22 -12.61 -32.90 8.86
C LEU A 22 -12.89 -31.60 8.09
N LEU A 23 -13.89 -30.82 8.49
CA LEU A 23 -14.21 -29.53 7.90
C LEU A 23 -13.01 -28.58 7.99
N HIS A 24 -12.39 -28.47 9.17
CA HIS A 24 -11.21 -27.64 9.35
C HIS A 24 -10.03 -28.13 8.51
N ALA A 25 -9.77 -29.44 8.48
CA ALA A 25 -8.67 -30.02 7.69
C ALA A 25 -8.84 -29.74 6.19
N LEU A 26 -10.03 -29.98 5.64
CA LEU A 26 -10.34 -29.74 4.23
C LEU A 26 -10.29 -28.25 3.88
N THR A 27 -10.94 -27.41 4.69
CA THR A 27 -10.96 -25.95 4.47
C THR A 27 -9.57 -25.35 4.51
N TRP A 28 -8.76 -25.77 5.49
CA TRP A 28 -7.38 -25.37 5.60
C TRP A 28 -6.59 -25.76 4.35
N GLN A 29 -6.60 -27.06 4.01
CA GLN A 29 -5.74 -27.60 2.97
C GLN A 29 -6.06 -27.04 1.58
N PHE A 30 -7.34 -26.82 1.28
CA PHE A 30 -7.79 -26.45 -0.08
C PHE A 30 -8.10 -24.97 -0.27
N ALA A 31 -8.34 -24.20 0.80
CA ALA A 31 -8.76 -22.80 0.67
C ALA A 31 -7.92 -21.83 1.50
N VAL A 32 -7.82 -22.03 2.81
CA VAL A 32 -7.31 -21.00 3.75
C VAL A 32 -5.79 -20.99 3.85
N ARG A 33 -5.13 -22.14 3.74
CA ARG A 33 -3.67 -22.22 3.87
C ARG A 33 -2.94 -21.31 2.88
N GLN A 34 -3.40 -21.21 1.64
CA GLN A 34 -2.80 -20.34 0.63
C GLN A 34 -3.00 -18.84 0.90
N LEU A 35 -3.99 -18.49 1.73
CA LEU A 35 -4.23 -17.11 2.15
C LEU A 35 -3.37 -16.75 3.36
N LEU A 36 -3.27 -17.66 4.34
CA LEU A 36 -2.65 -17.35 5.62
C LEU A 36 -1.19 -17.79 5.76
N GLN A 37 -0.63 -18.49 4.77
CA GLN A 37 0.77 -18.91 4.77
C GLN A 37 1.48 -18.58 3.46
N HIS A 38 2.67 -17.99 3.57
CA HIS A 38 3.59 -17.84 2.44
C HIS A 38 4.42 -19.12 2.28
N LYS A 39 3.88 -20.11 1.58
CA LYS A 39 4.63 -21.34 1.29
C LYS A 39 5.62 -21.10 0.16
N ASN A 40 6.86 -21.59 0.32
CA ASN A 40 7.91 -21.55 -0.71
C ASN A 40 8.25 -20.13 -1.22
N GLY A 41 8.06 -19.08 -0.41
CA GLY A 41 8.31 -17.70 -0.83
C GLY A 41 7.27 -17.14 -1.82
N LEU A 42 6.10 -17.76 -1.92
CA LEU A 42 4.96 -17.21 -2.66
C LEU A 42 4.18 -16.24 -1.78
N VAL A 43 3.96 -15.05 -2.31
CA VAL A 43 3.20 -13.96 -1.70
C VAL A 43 1.75 -14.06 -2.15
N THR A 44 0.83 -13.84 -1.21
CA THR A 44 -0.61 -13.72 -1.47
C THR A 44 -1.06 -12.32 -1.07
N GLY A 45 -1.87 -11.69 -1.91
CA GLY A 45 -2.24 -10.29 -1.71
C GLY A 45 -3.12 -10.04 -0.48
N ASP A 46 -3.00 -8.84 0.09
CA ASP A 46 -3.68 -8.48 1.32
C ASP A 46 -5.22 -8.53 1.22
N LEU A 47 -5.82 -8.13 0.08
CA LEU A 47 -7.27 -8.12 -0.09
C LEU A 47 -7.86 -9.53 -0.11
N ALA A 48 -7.23 -10.48 -0.81
CA ALA A 48 -7.67 -11.88 -0.77
C ALA A 48 -7.61 -12.45 0.66
N ARG A 49 -6.61 -12.04 1.45
CA ARG A 49 -6.44 -12.49 2.84
C ARG A 49 -7.45 -11.86 3.79
N LEU A 50 -7.65 -10.55 3.68
CA LEU A 50 -8.61 -9.80 4.47
C LEU A 50 -10.05 -10.24 4.17
N GLY A 51 -10.33 -10.59 2.91
CA GLY A 51 -11.62 -11.06 2.44
C GLY A 51 -11.84 -12.56 2.54
N TYR A 52 -10.82 -13.36 2.83
CA TYR A 52 -10.89 -14.82 2.69
C TYR A 52 -11.32 -15.28 1.28
N ILE A 53 -10.86 -14.59 0.24
CA ILE A 53 -11.24 -14.79 -1.17
C ILE A 53 -10.16 -15.62 -1.86
N SER A 54 -10.40 -16.91 -2.01
CA SER A 54 -9.40 -17.88 -2.49
C SER A 54 -9.34 -18.04 -4.01
N ASP A 55 -10.40 -17.68 -4.72
CA ASP A 55 -10.58 -17.87 -6.17
C ASP A 55 -9.86 -16.81 -7.02
N LEU A 56 -9.48 -15.68 -6.42
CA LEU A 56 -8.81 -14.57 -7.11
C LEU A 56 -7.33 -14.42 -6.72
N VAL A 57 -6.76 -15.39 -5.99
CA VAL A 57 -5.37 -15.31 -5.50
C VAL A 57 -4.37 -15.22 -6.66
N HIS A 58 -3.57 -14.15 -6.68
CA HIS A 58 -2.48 -13.95 -7.64
C HIS A 58 -1.15 -14.32 -6.99
N ARG A 59 -0.80 -15.61 -7.07
CA ARG A 59 0.46 -16.11 -6.52
C ARG A 59 1.67 -15.53 -7.26
N ARG A 60 2.58 -14.93 -6.52
CA ARG A 60 3.80 -14.29 -7.07
C ARG A 60 5.01 -14.48 -6.15
N ARG A 61 6.21 -14.43 -6.71
CA ARG A 61 7.48 -14.46 -5.95
C ARG A 61 8.14 -13.11 -5.99
N THR A 62 8.66 -12.67 -4.84
CA THR A 62 9.45 -11.45 -4.78
C THR A 62 10.80 -11.64 -5.45
N HIS A 63 11.10 -10.81 -6.44
CA HIS A 63 12.40 -10.78 -7.10
C HIS A 63 12.61 -9.41 -7.75
N THR A 64 13.87 -9.02 -7.91
CA THR A 64 14.25 -7.75 -8.54
C THR A 64 15.04 -8.04 -9.80
N THR A 65 14.59 -7.53 -10.94
CA THR A 65 15.26 -7.61 -12.24
C THR A 65 15.87 -6.28 -12.67
N LEU A 66 15.57 -5.21 -11.96
CA LEU A 66 16.07 -3.87 -12.25
C LEU A 66 17.58 -3.76 -11.94
N PRO A 67 18.36 -3.07 -12.80
CA PRO A 67 19.82 -3.05 -12.72
C PRO A 67 20.37 -2.28 -11.51
N ARG A 68 19.61 -1.32 -10.98
CA ARG A 68 19.96 -0.55 -9.79
C ARG A 68 18.85 -0.64 -8.76
N ARG A 69 19.25 -0.65 -7.50
CA ARG A 69 18.34 -0.63 -6.35
C ARG A 69 18.48 0.68 -5.60
N HIS A 70 17.43 1.06 -4.91
CA HIS A 70 17.49 2.11 -3.92
C HIS A 70 18.41 1.72 -2.74
N LEU A 71 18.88 2.74 -2.03
CA LEU A 71 19.62 2.63 -0.79
C LEU A 71 18.64 2.59 0.38
N GLU A 72 18.82 1.66 1.30
CA GLU A 72 18.24 1.76 2.64
C GLU A 72 19.18 2.57 3.54
N ALA A 73 18.71 2.98 4.73
CA ALA A 73 19.52 3.77 5.66
C ALA A 73 20.90 3.16 5.97
N GLY A 74 20.97 1.82 6.07
CA GLY A 74 22.22 1.09 6.34
C GLY A 74 23.24 1.12 5.20
N ASP A 75 22.79 1.42 3.98
CA ASP A 75 23.61 1.44 2.75
C ASP A 75 24.19 2.84 2.46
N LEU A 76 23.72 3.86 3.20
CA LEU A 76 24.18 5.24 3.08
C LEU A 76 25.62 5.38 3.60
N GLN A 77 26.60 5.09 2.75
CA GLN A 77 28.04 5.16 3.04
C GLN A 77 28.68 6.28 2.21
N ASP A 78 28.68 7.51 2.74
CA ASP A 78 29.23 8.73 2.11
C ASP A 78 28.71 9.04 0.69
N GLN A 79 27.67 8.35 0.24
CA GLN A 79 27.06 8.54 -1.07
C GLN A 79 26.19 9.80 -1.06
N ARG A 80 26.35 10.63 -2.09
CA ARG A 80 25.38 11.68 -2.37
C ARG A 80 24.03 11.05 -2.69
N VAL A 81 22.97 11.62 -2.12
CA VAL A 81 21.58 11.22 -2.36
C VAL A 81 20.96 12.19 -3.35
N ASP A 82 20.47 11.72 -4.49
CA ASP A 82 19.71 12.56 -5.41
C ASP A 82 18.27 12.74 -4.91
N LEU A 83 17.68 11.65 -4.43
CA LEU A 83 16.28 11.61 -4.00
C LEU A 83 16.16 10.89 -2.67
N LEU A 84 15.58 11.56 -1.67
CA LEU A 84 15.10 10.94 -0.45
C LEU A 84 13.61 10.61 -0.60
N THR A 85 13.22 9.34 -0.41
CA THR A 85 11.81 8.93 -0.36
C THR A 85 11.40 8.58 1.06
N ILE A 86 10.22 9.06 1.46
CA ILE A 86 9.55 8.65 2.70
C ILE A 86 8.11 8.32 2.34
N GLY A 87 7.68 7.10 2.63
CA GLY A 87 6.35 6.66 2.25
C GLY A 87 5.84 5.46 3.00
N ASP A 88 4.68 4.98 2.57
CA ASP A 88 4.00 3.87 3.19
C ASP A 88 4.35 2.52 2.56
N SER A 89 3.46 1.53 2.63
CA SER A 89 3.76 0.18 2.16
C SER A 89 4.07 0.12 0.65
N PHE A 90 3.61 1.09 -0.14
CA PHE A 90 3.98 1.23 -1.57
C PHE A 90 5.46 1.55 -1.75
N SER A 91 6.03 2.33 -0.84
CA SER A 91 7.46 2.68 -0.83
C SER A 91 8.32 1.61 -0.13
N ASN A 92 7.72 0.63 0.53
CA ASN A 92 8.43 -0.37 1.35
C ASN A 92 8.24 -1.81 0.85
N GLY A 93 7.85 -1.98 -0.41
CA GLY A 93 7.73 -3.31 -1.06
C GLY A 93 6.56 -4.15 -0.55
N GLY A 94 5.52 -3.52 0.01
CA GLY A 94 4.40 -4.21 0.65
C GLY A 94 3.55 -5.09 -0.27
N ALA A 95 3.67 -4.90 -1.59
CA ALA A 95 3.00 -5.74 -2.59
C ALA A 95 3.67 -7.12 -2.74
N GLY A 96 4.98 -7.21 -2.46
CA GLY A 96 5.83 -8.30 -2.96
C GLY A 96 5.76 -8.49 -4.48
N GLY A 97 6.21 -9.64 -4.96
CA GLY A 97 6.23 -9.94 -6.40
C GLY A 97 7.41 -9.30 -7.14
N PRO A 98 7.39 -9.31 -8.49
CA PRO A 98 8.45 -8.68 -9.28
C PRO A 98 8.58 -7.19 -8.93
N ASN A 99 9.82 -6.68 -8.84
CA ASN A 99 10.17 -5.25 -8.71
C ASN A 99 9.20 -4.43 -7.82
N PRO A 100 9.03 -4.77 -6.53
CA PRO A 100 7.98 -4.19 -5.70
C PRO A 100 8.29 -2.79 -5.17
N TRP A 101 9.48 -2.25 -5.44
CA TRP A 101 9.92 -0.93 -5.00
C TRP A 101 9.89 0.08 -6.14
N ASN A 102 9.06 1.11 -6.02
CA ASN A 102 9.02 2.21 -7.01
C ASN A 102 10.37 2.93 -7.12
N GLN A 103 11.14 2.95 -6.03
CA GLN A 103 12.44 3.58 -5.95
C GLN A 103 13.48 2.87 -6.83
N ASP A 104 13.37 1.56 -7.03
CA ASP A 104 14.26 0.82 -7.92
C ASP A 104 14.04 1.23 -9.39
N PHE A 105 12.80 1.56 -9.76
CA PHE A 105 12.49 2.11 -11.09
C PHE A 105 13.14 3.48 -11.28
N ILE A 106 13.09 4.35 -10.26
CA ILE A 106 13.75 5.67 -10.30
C ILE A 106 15.27 5.51 -10.38
N ALA A 107 15.86 4.72 -9.49
CA ALA A 107 17.30 4.49 -9.43
C ALA A 107 17.84 3.87 -10.73
N SER A 108 17.11 2.92 -11.31
CA SER A 108 17.50 2.27 -12.57
C SER A 108 17.25 3.16 -13.79
N GLY A 109 16.12 3.87 -13.83
CA GLY A 109 15.72 4.66 -14.98
C GLY A 109 16.52 5.95 -15.14
N TRP A 110 16.94 6.58 -14.04
CA TRP A 110 17.64 7.87 -14.06
C TRP A 110 19.08 7.80 -13.58
N GLY A 111 19.52 6.64 -13.10
CA GLY A 111 20.85 6.48 -12.52
C GLY A 111 21.04 7.25 -11.21
N TRP A 112 19.95 7.62 -10.54
CA TRP A 112 19.96 8.38 -9.29
C TRP A 112 20.27 7.50 -8.08
N ASN A 113 20.90 8.10 -7.08
CA ASN A 113 21.02 7.51 -5.75
C ASN A 113 19.75 7.84 -4.94
N VAL A 114 18.87 6.86 -4.84
CA VAL A 114 17.59 7.00 -4.15
C VAL A 114 17.69 6.42 -2.75
N LEU A 115 17.57 7.24 -1.71
CA LEU A 115 17.53 6.79 -0.31
C LEU A 115 16.08 6.62 0.13
N ASN A 116 15.71 5.44 0.63
CA ASN A 116 14.41 5.22 1.27
C ASN A 116 14.55 5.24 2.79
N LEU A 117 13.71 6.04 3.47
CA LEU A 117 13.60 6.02 4.92
C LEU A 117 12.19 5.61 5.36
N ARG A 118 12.14 4.72 6.35
CA ARG A 118 10.91 4.41 7.08
C ARG A 118 10.58 5.52 8.09
N GLY A 119 9.34 5.57 8.55
CA GLY A 119 8.93 6.55 9.57
C GLY A 119 9.71 6.42 10.88
N PHE A 120 9.85 7.54 11.60
CA PHE A 120 10.56 7.60 12.88
C PHE A 120 9.59 7.42 14.06
N PRO A 121 9.93 6.61 15.09
CA PRO A 121 9.08 6.42 16.26
C PRO A 121 8.77 7.74 16.99
N GLY A 122 7.49 7.98 17.28
CA GLY A 122 7.05 9.19 17.97
C GLY A 122 6.76 10.39 17.05
N LEU A 123 7.07 10.28 15.75
CA LEU A 123 6.55 11.23 14.76
C LEU A 123 5.21 10.74 14.21
N HIS A 124 4.30 11.67 13.97
CA HIS A 124 2.94 11.35 13.56
C HIS A 124 2.75 11.34 12.03
N ASN A 125 3.65 11.97 11.27
CA ASN A 125 3.63 11.98 9.81
C ASN A 125 5.02 12.20 9.21
N ASP A 126 5.11 12.02 7.89
CA ASP A 126 6.37 12.05 7.14
C ASP A 126 6.92 13.48 6.96
N MET A 127 6.06 14.52 6.94
CA MET A 127 6.50 15.92 6.85
C MET A 127 7.34 16.31 8.06
N ASP A 128 6.97 15.83 9.25
CA ASP A 128 7.71 16.12 10.48
C ASP A 128 9.07 15.41 10.49
N LEU A 129 9.18 14.22 9.87
CA LEU A 129 10.46 13.56 9.68
C LEU A 129 11.36 14.37 8.73
N VAL A 130 10.82 14.86 7.62
CA VAL A 130 11.56 15.74 6.71
C VAL A 130 12.06 16.99 7.45
N ARG A 131 11.20 17.64 8.25
CA ARG A 131 11.61 18.80 9.06
C ARG A 131 12.69 18.46 10.08
N ALA A 132 12.62 17.30 10.71
CA ALA A 132 13.64 16.86 11.66
C ALA A 132 14.99 16.65 10.95
N LEU A 133 15.00 15.98 9.80
CA LEU A 133 16.20 15.77 8.98
C LEU A 133 16.78 17.11 8.47
N LEU A 134 15.90 18.02 8.02
CA LEU A 134 16.26 19.36 7.54
C LEU A 134 16.92 20.19 8.65
N ARG A 135 16.31 20.24 9.84
CA ARG A 135 16.85 20.99 10.99
C ARG A 135 18.13 20.37 11.56
N ALA A 136 18.29 19.06 11.45
CA ALA A 136 19.51 18.37 11.82
C ALA A 136 20.67 18.57 10.83
N GLY A 137 20.44 19.26 9.70
CA GLY A 137 21.44 19.48 8.66
C GLY A 137 21.74 18.25 7.78
N LEU A 138 21.04 17.14 8.02
CA LEU A 138 21.34 15.85 7.38
C LEU A 138 21.01 15.85 5.88
N LEU A 139 19.95 16.56 5.46
CA LEU A 139 19.61 16.63 4.03
C LEU A 139 20.70 17.33 3.20
N GLN A 140 21.30 18.39 3.75
CA GLN A 140 22.44 19.07 3.12
C GLN A 140 23.71 18.22 3.16
N GLU A 141 23.99 17.59 4.31
CA GLU A 141 25.13 16.69 4.49
C GLU A 141 25.15 15.58 3.43
N TRP A 142 23.99 14.99 3.13
CA TRP A 142 23.86 13.95 2.10
C TRP A 142 23.69 14.48 0.67
N GLY A 143 23.67 15.81 0.49
CA GLY A 143 23.52 16.46 -0.80
C GLY A 143 22.19 16.16 -1.51
N VAL A 144 21.11 15.96 -0.72
CA VAL A 144 19.75 15.66 -1.20
C VAL A 144 19.27 16.76 -2.15
N ARG A 145 18.87 16.39 -3.37
CA ARG A 145 18.30 17.33 -4.35
C ARG A 145 16.77 17.40 -4.25
N TYR A 146 16.14 16.25 -4.05
CA TYR A 146 14.69 16.15 -3.92
C TYR A 146 14.29 15.31 -2.72
N VAL A 147 13.16 15.68 -2.12
CA VAL A 147 12.43 14.87 -1.15
C VAL A 147 11.10 14.47 -1.75
N LEU A 148 10.80 13.17 -1.80
CA LEU A 148 9.51 12.64 -2.23
C LEU A 148 8.75 12.08 -1.04
N LEU A 149 7.58 12.66 -0.79
CA LEU A 149 6.59 12.17 0.16
C LEU A 149 5.53 11.35 -0.55
N GLU A 150 5.47 10.06 -0.26
CA GLU A 150 4.46 9.15 -0.80
C GLU A 150 3.41 8.83 0.27
N SER A 151 2.14 8.90 -0.11
CA SER A 151 1.08 8.37 0.75
C SER A 151 -0.10 7.88 -0.08
N THR A 152 -0.65 6.74 0.33
CA THR A 152 -1.98 6.31 -0.11
C THR A 152 -3.03 7.39 0.08
N GLN A 153 -3.88 7.58 -0.93
CA GLN A 153 -5.01 8.51 -0.95
C GLN A 153 -5.91 8.33 0.29
N ARG A 154 -6.07 7.10 0.79
CA ARG A 154 -6.89 6.81 1.98
C ARG A 154 -6.33 7.36 3.30
N LYS A 155 -5.04 7.68 3.36
CA LYS A 155 -4.32 8.15 4.56
C LYS A 155 -3.84 9.59 4.47
N ILE A 156 -3.72 10.16 3.27
CA ILE A 156 -2.96 11.39 3.09
C ILE A 156 -3.55 12.60 3.82
N ALA A 157 -4.88 12.79 3.77
CA ALA A 157 -5.52 13.86 4.53
C ALA A 157 -5.38 13.65 6.05
N SER A 158 -5.48 12.40 6.54
CA SER A 158 -5.23 12.12 7.95
C SER A 158 -3.81 12.49 8.36
N ARG A 159 -2.81 12.09 7.55
CA ARG A 159 -1.39 12.35 7.81
C ARG A 159 -1.04 13.84 7.75
N TYR A 160 -1.50 14.56 6.74
CA TYR A 160 -0.98 15.89 6.44
C TYR A 160 -1.95 17.02 6.79
N ALA A 161 -3.28 16.80 6.77
CA ALA A 161 -4.26 17.82 7.13
C ALA A 161 -4.66 17.81 8.62
N ASN A 162 -4.86 16.60 9.17
CA ASN A 162 -5.57 16.43 10.45
C ASN A 162 -4.65 16.07 11.62
N THR A 163 -3.39 15.76 11.34
CA THR A 163 -2.39 15.47 12.36
C THR A 163 -1.77 16.78 12.87
N PRO A 164 -1.82 17.09 14.17
CA PRO A 164 -1.12 18.25 14.71
C PRO A 164 0.41 18.02 14.64
N PRO A 165 1.20 19.10 14.51
CA PRO A 165 2.65 18.98 14.60
C PRO A 165 3.05 18.43 15.98
N PRO A 166 4.15 17.66 16.09
CA PRO A 166 4.63 17.14 17.36
C PRO A 166 5.10 18.27 18.27
N HIS A 167 5.07 18.03 19.58
CA HIS A 167 5.59 18.98 20.57
C HIS A 167 7.10 19.25 20.40
N ALA A 168 7.86 18.25 19.98
CA ALA A 168 9.29 18.35 19.71
C ALA A 168 9.68 17.43 18.54
N LEU A 169 10.65 17.88 17.76
CA LEU A 169 11.30 17.05 16.73
C LEU A 169 12.48 16.30 17.35
N PRO A 170 12.80 15.09 16.87
CA PRO A 170 13.95 14.33 17.38
C PRO A 170 15.26 15.08 17.11
N SER A 171 16.24 14.90 18.01
CA SER A 171 17.58 15.46 17.82
C SER A 171 18.35 14.74 16.71
N ARG A 172 19.44 15.35 16.24
CA ARG A 172 20.34 14.75 15.26
C ARG A 172 20.89 13.40 15.74
N GLU A 173 21.27 13.32 17.01
CA GLU A 173 21.81 12.10 17.64
C GLU A 173 20.74 11.00 17.67
N ALA A 174 19.48 11.35 17.97
CA ALA A 174 18.38 10.40 17.97
C ALA A 174 18.09 9.86 16.56
N LEU A 175 18.15 10.71 15.53
CA LEU A 175 18.02 10.31 14.13
C LEU A 175 19.13 9.35 13.72
N ILE A 176 20.39 9.69 13.99
CA ILE A 176 21.56 8.86 13.66
C ILE A 176 21.52 7.52 14.40
N ALA A 177 21.20 7.53 15.69
CA ALA A 177 21.10 6.32 16.50
C ALA A 177 19.96 5.42 16.01
N HIS A 178 18.82 6.01 15.66
CA HIS A 178 17.69 5.26 15.13
C HIS A 178 18.04 4.64 13.77
N TYR A 179 18.41 5.42 12.76
CA TYR A 179 18.58 4.87 11.41
C TYR A 179 19.88 4.07 11.24
N ARG A 180 20.88 4.31 12.11
CA ARG A 180 22.21 3.70 12.04
C ARG A 180 22.80 3.86 10.63
N PHE A 181 22.80 5.09 10.11
CA PHE A 181 23.26 5.38 8.76
C PHE A 181 24.64 4.74 8.47
N GLY A 182 24.74 4.03 7.34
CA GLY A 182 25.96 3.31 6.94
C GLY A 182 26.26 2.04 7.74
N ARG A 183 25.34 1.55 8.58
CA ARG A 183 25.50 0.31 9.35
C ARG A 183 24.41 -0.71 8.99
N PRO A 184 24.78 -1.99 8.76
CA PRO A 184 23.82 -3.03 8.45
C PRO A 184 22.74 -3.17 9.53
N ARG A 185 21.49 -3.35 9.09
CA ARG A 185 20.34 -3.69 9.94
C ARG A 185 19.79 -5.05 9.54
N PRO A 186 19.24 -5.82 10.49
CA PRO A 186 18.43 -6.98 10.13
C PRO A 186 17.28 -6.52 9.25
N THR A 187 17.15 -7.11 8.06
CA THR A 187 16.01 -6.87 7.17
C THR A 187 14.76 -7.36 7.88
N GLN A 188 13.84 -6.45 8.20
CA GLN A 188 12.48 -6.83 8.57
C GLN A 188 11.76 -7.21 7.28
N ASP A 189 11.33 -8.46 7.18
CA ASP A 189 10.50 -8.92 6.07
C ASP A 189 9.10 -8.28 6.20
N PRO A 190 8.74 -7.33 5.31
CA PRO A 190 7.44 -6.67 5.38
C PRO A 190 6.27 -7.61 5.04
N LEU A 191 6.57 -8.81 4.53
CA LEU A 191 5.60 -9.83 4.12
C LEU A 191 5.52 -10.99 5.11
N ALA A 192 6.23 -10.93 6.25
CA ALA A 192 6.20 -11.98 7.25
C ALA A 192 4.79 -12.17 7.82
N LEU A 193 4.31 -13.41 7.82
CA LEU A 193 3.00 -13.78 8.36
C LEU A 193 3.16 -14.49 9.69
N PRO A 194 2.21 -14.34 10.63
CA PRO A 194 2.19 -15.14 11.84
C PRO A 194 1.97 -16.62 11.49
N ASP A 195 2.52 -17.51 12.30
CA ASP A 195 2.19 -18.93 12.22
C ASP A 195 0.74 -19.17 12.64
N VAL A 196 -0.01 -19.88 11.80
CA VAL A 196 -1.43 -20.19 12.01
C VAL A 196 -1.62 -21.70 12.01
N ALA A 197 -2.27 -22.21 13.05
CA ALA A 197 -2.64 -23.62 13.16
C ALA A 197 -3.74 -23.99 12.14
N TRP A 198 -3.79 -25.26 11.71
CA TRP A 198 -4.76 -25.70 10.69
C TRP A 198 -6.22 -25.70 11.18
N ILE A 199 -6.44 -25.77 12.50
CA ILE A 199 -7.72 -25.41 13.13
C ILE A 199 -7.62 -23.95 13.58
N ASN A 200 -8.29 -23.05 12.86
CA ASN A 200 -8.33 -21.62 13.16
C ASN A 200 -9.69 -21.00 12.77
N ASP A 201 -9.94 -19.78 13.24
CA ASP A 201 -11.13 -18.98 12.95
C ASP A 201 -11.23 -18.57 11.48
N GLY A 202 -10.10 -18.50 10.77
CA GLY A 202 -10.03 -18.26 9.33
C GLY A 202 -10.79 -19.31 8.49
N ASN A 203 -10.84 -20.57 8.92
CA ASN A 203 -11.66 -21.60 8.25
C ASN A 203 -13.16 -21.27 8.32
N ILE A 204 -13.63 -20.71 9.44
CA ILE A 204 -15.03 -20.31 9.61
C ILE A 204 -15.30 -19.05 8.78
N LYS A 205 -14.39 -18.06 8.87
CA LYS A 205 -14.47 -16.81 8.09
C LYS A 205 -14.53 -17.06 6.59
N TYR A 206 -13.81 -18.07 6.08
CA TYR A 206 -13.87 -18.47 4.68
C TYR A 206 -15.29 -18.83 4.25
N TRP A 207 -15.95 -19.76 4.96
CA TRP A 207 -17.30 -20.17 4.61
C TRP A 207 -18.33 -19.06 4.81
N TRP A 208 -18.20 -18.30 5.89
CA TRP A 208 -19.04 -17.13 6.15
C TRP A 208 -18.96 -16.12 5.00
N ASN A 209 -17.75 -15.65 4.67
CA ASN A 209 -17.55 -14.65 3.63
C ASN A 209 -18.00 -15.17 2.26
N ARG A 210 -17.76 -16.45 1.94
CA ARG A 210 -18.21 -17.05 0.68
C ARG A 210 -19.72 -16.95 0.48
N ILE A 211 -20.51 -17.03 1.55
CA ILE A 211 -21.96 -16.84 1.49
C ILE A 211 -22.29 -15.34 1.46
N MET A 212 -21.69 -14.55 2.35
CA MET A 212 -22.06 -13.15 2.55
C MET A 212 -21.71 -12.23 1.37
N TYR A 213 -20.68 -12.56 0.57
CA TYR A 213 -20.37 -11.79 -0.65
C TYR A 213 -21.46 -11.90 -1.74
N HIS A 214 -22.42 -12.82 -1.61
CA HIS A 214 -23.59 -12.85 -2.49
C HIS A 214 -24.69 -11.85 -2.07
N LEU A 215 -24.57 -11.26 -0.88
CA LEU A 215 -25.58 -10.38 -0.28
C LEU A 215 -25.07 -8.94 -0.09
N ASP A 216 -23.76 -8.77 0.11
CA ASP A 216 -23.10 -7.48 0.31
C ASP A 216 -21.69 -7.51 -0.28
N ASP A 217 -21.33 -6.47 -1.03
CA ASP A 217 -20.02 -6.36 -1.67
C ASP A 217 -18.86 -6.43 -0.67
N CYS A 218 -19.07 -6.07 0.60
CA CYS A 218 -18.06 -6.15 1.66
C CYS A 218 -18.37 -7.25 2.69
N ALA A 219 -19.19 -8.26 2.33
CA ALA A 219 -19.62 -9.35 3.21
C ALA A 219 -20.07 -8.88 4.62
N PHE A 220 -20.73 -7.72 4.69
CA PHE A 220 -21.17 -6.95 5.86
C PHE A 220 -20.07 -6.43 6.78
N ILE A 221 -19.09 -7.27 7.11
CA ILE A 221 -18.04 -7.01 8.11
C ILE A 221 -16.62 -7.23 7.58
N SER A 222 -16.47 -7.66 6.32
CA SER A 222 -15.15 -7.84 5.73
C SER A 222 -14.46 -6.50 5.54
N LYS A 223 -13.13 -6.54 5.61
CA LYS A 223 -12.25 -5.41 5.30
C LYS A 223 -11.95 -5.29 3.80
N ALA A 224 -12.18 -6.36 3.04
CA ALA A 224 -12.09 -6.35 1.59
C ALA A 224 -13.49 -6.42 1.01
N CYS A 225 -13.72 -5.65 -0.05
CA CYS A 225 -14.95 -5.68 -0.82
C CYS A 225 -14.67 -6.34 -2.18
N ARG A 226 -15.65 -7.06 -2.71
CA ARG A 226 -15.67 -7.71 -4.02
C ARG A 226 -16.84 -7.14 -4.80
N THR A 227 -16.57 -6.58 -5.97
CA THR A 227 -17.59 -6.09 -6.90
C THR A 227 -17.20 -6.43 -8.34
N ARG A 228 -18.06 -6.11 -9.31
CA ARG A 228 -17.88 -6.39 -10.74
C ARG A 228 -17.55 -5.12 -11.52
N LEU A 229 -16.67 -5.26 -12.51
CA LEU A 229 -16.36 -4.26 -13.51
C LEU A 229 -17.15 -4.51 -14.79
N ARG A 230 -17.45 -3.44 -15.53
CA ARG A 230 -18.09 -3.51 -16.85
C ARG A 230 -17.12 -4.02 -17.90
N THR A 231 -15.83 -3.70 -17.75
CA THR A 231 -14.79 -4.10 -18.70
C THR A 231 -13.70 -4.96 -18.06
N HIS A 232 -12.99 -5.71 -18.90
CA HIS A 232 -11.90 -6.58 -18.51
C HIS A 232 -10.66 -5.75 -18.11
N ARG A 233 -10.22 -5.84 -16.85
CA ARG A 233 -9.12 -5.03 -16.27
C ARG A 233 -7.98 -5.83 -15.63
N PHE A 234 -8.21 -7.11 -15.36
CA PHE A 234 -7.22 -8.00 -14.77
C PHE A 234 -6.99 -9.22 -15.64
N SER A 235 -5.79 -9.78 -15.67
CA SER A 235 -5.48 -11.00 -16.45
C SER A 235 -5.90 -12.30 -15.77
N ILE A 236 -6.37 -12.25 -14.51
CA ILE A 236 -6.75 -13.41 -13.72
C ILE A 236 -8.26 -13.57 -13.65
N GLY A 237 -8.72 -14.81 -13.73
CA GLY A 237 -10.14 -15.14 -13.70
C GLY A 237 -10.85 -14.70 -14.98
N ASP A 238 -12.05 -14.16 -14.85
CA ASP A 238 -12.74 -13.49 -15.96
C ASP A 238 -12.31 -12.03 -16.15
N GLY A 239 -11.38 -11.58 -15.29
CA GLY A 239 -10.77 -10.26 -15.25
C GLY A 239 -11.71 -9.07 -15.03
N ARG A 240 -12.95 -9.33 -14.61
CA ARG A 240 -13.94 -8.31 -14.27
C ARG A 240 -14.23 -8.25 -12.77
N ASP A 241 -13.75 -9.20 -11.97
CA ASP A 241 -13.83 -9.07 -10.52
C ASP A 241 -12.86 -7.99 -10.01
N LEU A 242 -13.37 -7.07 -9.18
CA LEU A 242 -12.59 -6.07 -8.48
C LEU A 242 -12.61 -6.36 -6.98
N LEU A 243 -11.43 -6.57 -6.40
CA LEU A 243 -11.24 -6.48 -4.96
C LEU A 243 -10.70 -5.10 -4.59
N PHE A 244 -11.24 -4.49 -3.54
CA PHE A 244 -10.71 -3.23 -2.97
C PHE A 244 -10.84 -3.19 -1.44
N TYR A 245 -10.12 -2.27 -0.81
CA TYR A 245 -10.10 -2.15 0.64
C TYR A 245 -11.28 -1.29 1.12
N ARG A 246 -12.09 -1.80 2.05
CA ARG A 246 -13.26 -1.08 2.60
C ARG A 246 -12.88 0.27 3.23
N GLY A 247 -11.67 0.36 3.79
CA GLY A 247 -11.18 1.61 4.36
C GLY A 247 -10.97 2.74 3.36
N ASP A 248 -10.96 2.44 2.05
CA ASP A 248 -10.96 3.45 0.99
C ASP A 248 -12.27 4.26 1.02
N LEU A 249 -13.43 3.60 1.22
CA LEU A 249 -14.73 4.26 1.34
C LEU A 249 -14.80 5.15 2.59
N HIS A 250 -14.24 4.69 3.71
CA HIS A 250 -14.17 5.48 4.94
C HIS A 250 -13.26 6.70 4.84
N ALA A 251 -12.32 6.73 3.88
CA ALA A 251 -11.42 7.85 3.70
C ALA A 251 -12.06 9.02 2.95
N ILE A 252 -13.11 8.79 2.16
CA ILE A 252 -13.79 9.80 1.34
C ILE A 252 -14.21 11.01 2.19
N SER A 253 -14.82 10.77 3.35
CA SER A 253 -15.27 11.85 4.25
C SER A 253 -14.10 12.66 4.84
N ARG A 254 -12.92 12.04 4.98
CA ARG A 254 -11.69 12.69 5.47
C ARG A 254 -11.00 13.53 4.40
N ASN A 255 -11.21 13.20 3.13
CA ASN A 255 -10.63 13.88 1.96
C ASN A 255 -11.45 15.10 1.50
N ASN A 256 -12.29 15.68 2.37
CA ASN A 256 -13.11 16.85 2.04
C ASN A 256 -12.27 18.10 1.69
N ALA A 257 -12.92 19.08 1.04
CA ALA A 257 -12.27 20.29 0.53
C ALA A 257 -11.43 21.04 1.59
N ASN A 258 -11.91 21.14 2.82
CA ASN A 258 -11.18 21.79 3.91
C ASN A 258 -9.90 21.03 4.27
N ALA A 259 -9.96 19.70 4.29
CA ALA A 259 -8.77 18.87 4.55
C ALA A 259 -7.76 18.99 3.40
N VAL A 260 -8.21 18.99 2.14
CA VAL A 260 -7.35 19.16 0.97
C VAL A 260 -6.63 20.50 1.00
N GLN A 261 -7.34 21.60 1.29
CA GLN A 261 -6.74 22.92 1.42
C GLN A 261 -5.71 22.97 2.55
N ARG A 262 -6.05 22.49 3.75
CA ARG A 262 -5.11 22.46 4.89
C ARG A 262 -3.86 21.65 4.61
N MET A 263 -4.01 20.48 4.00
CA MET A 263 -2.88 19.65 3.57
C MET A 263 -1.99 20.40 2.58
N ASN A 264 -2.59 20.98 1.53
CA ASN A 264 -1.85 21.73 0.53
C ASN A 264 -1.04 22.85 1.17
N SER A 265 -1.67 23.71 1.99
CA SER A 265 -0.98 24.81 2.67
C SER A 265 0.18 24.34 3.56
N ARG A 266 0.07 23.17 4.20
CA ARG A 266 1.17 22.63 5.02
C ARG A 266 2.33 22.10 4.19
N LEU A 267 2.03 21.49 3.05
CA LEU A 267 3.04 21.04 2.09
C LEU A 267 3.72 22.22 1.39
N GLU A 268 2.99 23.31 1.11
CA GLU A 268 3.56 24.58 0.62
C GLU A 268 4.60 25.13 1.61
N VAL A 269 4.27 25.17 2.90
CA VAL A 269 5.23 25.60 3.94
C VAL A 269 6.46 24.69 3.98
N LEU A 270 6.29 23.37 3.86
CA LEU A 270 7.42 22.44 3.81
C LEU A 270 8.26 22.64 2.53
N ALA A 271 7.61 22.90 1.40
CA ALA A 271 8.29 23.20 0.14
C ALA A 271 9.15 24.46 0.28
N ASP A 272 8.61 25.53 0.87
CA ASP A 272 9.37 26.76 1.16
C ASP A 272 10.55 26.53 2.11
N GLU A 273 10.38 25.68 3.12
CA GLU A 273 11.45 25.31 4.06
C GLU A 273 12.60 24.57 3.35
N LEU A 274 12.28 23.66 2.43
CA LEU A 274 13.25 22.89 1.65
C LEU A 274 13.92 23.73 0.56
N ASP A 275 13.16 24.58 -0.13
CA ASP A 275 13.63 25.43 -1.25
C ASP A 275 14.69 26.44 -0.80
N ARG A 276 14.61 26.93 0.45
CA ARG A 276 15.67 27.76 1.06
C ARG A 276 17.04 27.07 1.13
N GLN A 277 17.08 25.75 1.03
CA GLN A 277 18.30 24.95 0.98
C GLN A 277 18.57 24.37 -0.41
N GLY A 278 17.83 24.81 -1.44
CA GLY A 278 17.93 24.30 -2.80
C GLY A 278 17.39 22.88 -2.99
N ILE A 279 16.48 22.43 -2.11
CA ILE A 279 15.90 21.08 -2.14
C ILE A 279 14.46 21.16 -2.65
N GLY A 280 14.12 20.40 -3.69
CA GLY A 280 12.76 20.34 -4.22
C GLY A 280 11.87 19.36 -3.46
N LEU A 281 10.60 19.71 -3.26
CA LEU A 281 9.58 18.80 -2.72
C LEU A 281 8.77 18.15 -3.84
N ILE A 282 8.63 16.83 -3.77
CA ILE A 282 7.75 16.01 -4.62
C ILE A 282 6.71 15.36 -3.70
N VAL A 283 5.44 15.42 -4.10
CA VAL A 283 4.35 14.79 -3.36
C VAL A 283 3.65 13.80 -4.29
N MET A 284 3.66 12.53 -3.91
CA MET A 284 3.10 11.43 -4.68
C MET A 284 1.95 10.76 -3.93
N PRO A 285 0.72 11.29 -4.03
CA PRO A 285 -0.44 10.57 -3.57
C PRO A 285 -0.67 9.32 -4.42
N VAL A 286 -0.77 8.15 -3.80
CA VAL A 286 -1.11 6.90 -4.49
C VAL A 286 -2.63 6.76 -4.55
N VAL A 287 -3.18 6.77 -5.77
CA VAL A 287 -4.60 6.53 -6.01
C VAL A 287 -5.03 5.19 -5.43
N THR A 288 -6.18 5.14 -4.76
CA THR A 288 -6.70 3.85 -4.28
C THR A 288 -7.17 3.00 -5.46
N LYS A 289 -7.05 1.69 -5.32
CA LYS A 289 -7.58 0.73 -6.30
C LYS A 289 -9.06 0.96 -6.54
N TYR A 290 -9.82 1.20 -5.46
CA TYR A 290 -11.22 1.62 -5.54
C TYR A 290 -11.42 2.81 -6.48
N GLU A 291 -10.80 3.96 -6.19
CA GLU A 291 -11.06 5.20 -6.94
C GLU A 291 -10.53 5.15 -8.38
N LEU A 292 -9.47 4.37 -8.64
CA LEU A 292 -8.94 4.18 -9.98
C LEU A 292 -9.95 3.46 -10.88
N TYR A 293 -10.54 2.37 -10.38
CA TYR A 293 -11.48 1.52 -11.13
C TYR A 293 -12.95 1.92 -10.95
N ARG A 294 -13.29 2.80 -10.00
CA ARG A 294 -14.66 3.24 -9.70
C ARG A 294 -15.50 3.59 -10.93
N PRO A 295 -14.99 4.33 -11.95
CA PRO A 295 -15.79 4.66 -13.14
C PRO A 295 -16.26 3.44 -13.95
N ASP A 296 -15.63 2.29 -13.77
CA ASP A 296 -15.87 1.04 -14.50
C ASP A 296 -16.63 0.00 -13.66
N ILE A 297 -17.05 0.32 -12.43
CA ILE A 297 -17.85 -0.59 -11.61
C ILE A 297 -19.25 -0.75 -12.24
N ALA A 298 -19.71 -2.00 -12.34
CA ALA A 298 -20.94 -2.37 -13.01
C ALA A 298 -22.19 -2.08 -12.18
N ASP A 299 -22.13 -2.35 -10.88
CA ASP A 299 -23.27 -2.34 -9.98
C ASP A 299 -22.92 -1.61 -8.67
N GLY A 300 -23.93 -1.00 -8.05
CA GLY A 300 -23.80 -0.29 -6.77
C GLY A 300 -23.56 1.21 -6.90
N ASP A 301 -23.96 1.94 -5.85
CA ASP A 301 -23.69 3.38 -5.72
C ASP A 301 -22.40 3.60 -4.94
N TYR A 302 -21.33 3.86 -5.69
CA TYR A 302 -19.99 4.04 -5.17
C TYR A 302 -19.56 5.51 -5.30
N PRO A 303 -19.48 6.28 -4.19
CA PRO A 303 -19.21 7.71 -4.24
C PRO A 303 -17.77 8.02 -4.66
N PRO A 304 -17.54 9.02 -5.52
CA PRO A 304 -16.18 9.42 -5.89
C PRO A 304 -15.44 10.05 -4.71
N ASP A 305 -14.13 9.82 -4.63
CA ASP A 305 -13.30 10.53 -3.66
C ASP A 305 -12.88 11.91 -4.19
N PRO A 306 -13.17 13.01 -3.46
CA PRO A 306 -12.87 14.35 -3.93
C PRO A 306 -11.38 14.75 -3.86
N LEU A 307 -10.49 13.91 -3.30
CA LEU A 307 -9.06 14.24 -3.10
C LEU A 307 -8.40 14.80 -4.36
N PHE A 308 -8.26 13.98 -5.40
CA PHE A 308 -7.53 14.35 -6.62
C PHE A 308 -8.18 15.51 -7.38
N PRO A 309 -9.50 15.50 -7.67
CA PRO A 309 -10.15 16.65 -8.32
C PRO A 309 -10.01 17.95 -7.53
N GLY A 310 -10.09 17.90 -6.20
CA GLY A 310 -9.92 19.07 -5.34
C GLY A 310 -8.48 19.56 -5.37
N TRP A 311 -7.51 18.65 -5.31
CA TRP A 311 -6.10 19.02 -5.19
C TRP A 311 -5.53 19.61 -6.49
N ARG A 312 -5.89 19.07 -7.66
CA ARG A 312 -5.52 19.61 -8.99
C ARG A 312 -5.87 21.09 -9.20
N ARG A 313 -6.90 21.59 -8.51
CA ARG A 313 -7.39 22.97 -8.67
C ARG A 313 -6.59 23.96 -7.82
N LEU A 314 -5.73 23.49 -6.94
CA LEU A 314 -4.87 24.32 -6.11
C LEU A 314 -3.55 24.58 -6.82
N SER A 315 -2.93 25.72 -6.53
CA SER A 315 -1.55 25.96 -6.93
C SER A 315 -0.60 25.15 -6.03
N HIS A 316 0.53 24.73 -6.59
CA HIS A 316 1.56 23.97 -5.89
C HIS A 316 2.93 24.59 -6.12
N ARG A 317 3.70 24.80 -5.05
CA ARG A 317 5.14 25.07 -5.08
C ARG A 317 6.00 23.81 -5.05
N PHE A 318 5.36 22.66 -4.88
CA PHE A 318 5.96 21.34 -4.98
C PHE A 318 5.49 20.63 -6.25
N VAL A 319 6.20 19.59 -6.67
CA VAL A 319 5.80 18.74 -7.79
C VAL A 319 4.73 17.76 -7.31
N LEU A 320 3.51 17.90 -7.81
CA LEU A 320 2.42 16.95 -7.54
C LEU A 320 2.43 15.82 -8.57
N VAL A 321 2.64 14.59 -8.12
CA VAL A 321 2.54 13.39 -8.96
C VAL A 321 1.12 12.86 -8.91
N ASP A 322 0.30 13.27 -9.88
CA ASP A 322 -1.10 12.86 -9.99
C ASP A 322 -1.24 11.41 -10.50
N THR A 323 -1.03 10.45 -9.60
CA THR A 323 -1.09 9.02 -9.95
C THR A 323 -2.47 8.59 -10.47
N GLN A 324 -3.56 9.28 -10.06
CA GLN A 324 -4.89 9.00 -10.60
C GLN A 324 -4.95 9.33 -12.10
N ALA A 325 -4.49 10.51 -12.51
CA ALA A 325 -4.51 10.90 -13.92
C ALA A 325 -3.59 10.01 -14.76
N ILE A 326 -2.37 9.77 -14.27
CA ILE A 326 -1.36 8.94 -14.94
C ILE A 326 -1.90 7.52 -15.18
N LEU A 327 -2.41 6.86 -14.13
CA LEU A 327 -2.86 5.47 -14.26
C LEU A 327 -4.20 5.36 -15.00
N ARG A 328 -5.08 6.38 -14.94
CA ARG A 328 -6.27 6.42 -15.81
C ARG A 328 -5.90 6.50 -17.28
N GLN A 329 -4.82 7.21 -17.64
CA GLN A 329 -4.34 7.23 -19.02
C GLN A 329 -3.86 5.85 -19.47
N ALA A 330 -3.08 5.15 -18.64
CA ALA A 330 -2.63 3.78 -18.92
C ALA A 330 -3.82 2.82 -19.13
N ILE A 331 -4.82 2.87 -18.25
CA ILE A 331 -6.04 2.04 -18.36
C ILE A 331 -6.83 2.36 -19.64
N LYS A 332 -6.94 3.65 -20.03
CA LYS A 332 -7.58 4.06 -21.29
C LYS A 332 -6.82 3.55 -22.52
N ALA A 333 -5.50 3.45 -22.43
CA ALA A 333 -4.66 2.87 -23.48
C ALA A 333 -4.73 1.33 -23.55
N GLY A 334 -5.52 0.69 -22.69
CA GLY A 334 -5.72 -0.76 -22.68
C GLY A 334 -4.80 -1.52 -21.72
N GLU A 335 -4.05 -0.83 -20.86
CA GLU A 335 -3.22 -1.49 -19.85
C GLU A 335 -4.08 -2.30 -18.86
N LEU A 336 -3.75 -3.58 -18.73
CA LEU A 336 -4.32 -4.49 -17.73
C LEU A 336 -3.37 -4.63 -16.53
N ASP A 337 -3.93 -5.01 -15.38
CA ASP A 337 -3.18 -5.29 -14.17
C ASP A 337 -2.36 -4.10 -13.67
N THR A 338 -2.92 -2.88 -13.67
CA THR A 338 -2.24 -1.76 -12.99
C THR A 338 -2.20 -1.98 -11.48
N PHE A 339 -3.14 -2.76 -10.93
CA PHE A 339 -3.09 -3.32 -9.58
C PHE A 339 -3.12 -4.83 -9.61
N TYR A 340 -2.51 -5.48 -8.62
CA TYR A 340 -2.73 -6.92 -8.44
C TYR A 340 -4.19 -7.15 -8.07
N ILE A 341 -4.86 -8.11 -8.72
CA ILE A 341 -6.28 -8.40 -8.48
C ILE A 341 -6.58 -8.72 -7.01
N ASP A 342 -5.65 -9.35 -6.31
CA ASP A 342 -5.79 -9.83 -4.93
C ASP A 342 -5.18 -8.92 -3.87
N ASP A 343 -4.61 -7.78 -4.27
CA ASP A 343 -3.85 -6.88 -3.40
C ASP A 343 -4.33 -5.43 -3.53
N SER A 344 -4.11 -4.66 -2.48
CA SER A 344 -4.36 -3.22 -2.43
C SER A 344 -3.23 -2.41 -3.07
N HIS A 345 -2.09 -3.04 -3.35
CA HIS A 345 -0.93 -2.44 -4.01
C HIS A 345 -0.96 -2.61 -5.53
N TRP A 346 -0.31 -1.65 -6.19
CA TRP A 346 -0.18 -1.65 -7.62
C TRP A 346 0.87 -2.64 -8.12
N THR A 347 0.87 -2.96 -9.41
CA THR A 347 1.91 -3.80 -10.03
C THR A 347 3.09 -2.95 -10.49
N PRO A 348 4.21 -3.58 -10.89
CA PRO A 348 5.36 -2.86 -11.44
C PRO A 348 5.06 -2.08 -12.72
N LYS A 349 3.98 -2.44 -13.44
CA LYS A 349 3.52 -1.67 -14.60
C LYS A 349 3.09 -0.27 -14.18
N ALA A 350 2.34 -0.16 -13.09
CA ALA A 350 1.93 1.14 -12.54
C ALA A 350 3.14 1.95 -12.07
N SER A 351 4.11 1.30 -11.40
CA SER A 351 5.38 1.92 -11.01
C SER A 351 6.10 2.52 -12.22
N ALA A 352 6.22 1.78 -13.32
CA ALA A 352 6.85 2.27 -14.55
C ALA A 352 6.12 3.49 -15.12
N HIS A 353 4.79 3.45 -15.25
CA HIS A 353 3.99 4.58 -15.74
C HIS A 353 4.13 5.82 -14.86
N VAL A 354 4.13 5.65 -13.54
CA VAL A 354 4.27 6.74 -12.56
C VAL A 354 5.67 7.35 -12.60
N VAL A 355 6.72 6.52 -12.65
CA VAL A 355 8.11 6.99 -12.71
C VAL A 355 8.40 7.68 -14.03
N ASP A 356 7.95 7.14 -15.16
CA ASP A 356 8.13 7.81 -16.46
C ASP A 356 7.41 9.17 -16.49
N ALA A 357 6.23 9.29 -15.86
CA ALA A 357 5.55 10.58 -15.72
C ALA A 357 6.30 11.54 -14.78
N LEU A 358 6.87 11.04 -13.68
CA LEU A 358 7.66 11.86 -12.77
C LEU A 358 8.91 12.45 -13.46
N GLY A 359 9.59 11.68 -14.31
CA GLY A 359 10.77 12.16 -15.05
C GLY A 359 10.43 13.37 -15.92
N ARG A 360 9.32 13.29 -16.67
CA ARG A 360 8.80 14.42 -17.47
C ARG A 360 8.43 15.63 -16.62
N LEU A 361 7.85 15.42 -15.44
CA LEU A 361 7.49 16.52 -14.52
C LEU A 361 8.72 17.25 -13.96
N LEU A 362 9.86 16.55 -13.83
CA LEU A 362 11.10 17.12 -13.34
C LEU A 362 11.98 17.74 -14.44
N GLY A 363 11.56 17.61 -15.71
CA GLY A 363 12.37 18.06 -16.86
C GLY A 363 13.58 17.18 -17.13
N ASP A 364 13.62 15.97 -16.56
CA ASP A 364 14.55 14.91 -16.97
C ASP A 364 13.97 14.23 -18.22
N ASP A 365 13.91 15.00 -19.30
CA ASP A 365 13.64 14.47 -20.63
C ASP A 365 14.87 13.66 -21.07
N ARG A 366 14.66 12.37 -21.30
CA ARG A 366 15.68 11.43 -21.77
C ARG A 366 16.09 11.72 -23.21
#